data_AF-A0A2R5GR84-F1
#
_entry.id   AF-A0A2R5GR84-F1
#
_cell.length_a   1.000
_cell.length_b   1.000
_cell.length_c   1.000
_cell.angle_alpha   90.00
_cell.angle_beta   90.00
_cell.angle_gamma   90.00
#
_symmetry.space_group_name_H-M   'P 1'
#
loop_
_entity.id
_entity.type
_entity.pdbx_description
1 polymer ?
#
loop_
_entity_poly.entity_id
_entity_poly.type
_entity_poly.pdbx_seq_one_letter_code
_entity_poly.pdbx_strand_id
1 'polypeptide(L)'
;MRLAEAFSKVNRGRFFEKKHTNLVADEGAFAAEGPAPAAPNDGKVLPLDCAVDHVQQSELLLPWLKPGNVVLDCGCGSGYLAAVYAVMVAGKAETGGKVVGVDRRGSLADTAIPRVGETCKELLGAGLVDDSVLKRIIVMPLDGVGDLPLPGGPFDAIRVGFGFPQDQDAEEGDGCEELSRLLDQLRPGGRLVAHMGPKATGPTIFDKAADGTVTRVKSSVASVHVPAPFERRVAVEGEDPESDAQAQAAEDKRLARRSALQDELRAWREEFERSQGRRPTRHDMVADAKAAALFQEFNKLNTGDLSKL
;
A
#
# COMPACT_ATOMS: atom_id res chain seq x y z
N MET A 1 14.86 15.00 -6.85
CA MET A 1 14.21 14.36 -8.01
C MET A 1 12.80 14.92 -8.13
N ARG A 2 12.29 15.17 -9.33
CA ARG A 2 10.87 15.55 -9.50
C ARG A 2 9.99 14.31 -9.47
N LEU A 3 8.72 14.44 -9.10
CA LEU A 3 7.81 13.30 -9.06
C LEU A 3 7.68 12.60 -10.42
N ALA A 4 7.45 13.37 -11.49
CA ALA A 4 7.37 12.84 -12.86
C ALA A 4 8.62 12.04 -13.27
N GLU A 5 9.80 12.47 -12.81
CA GLU A 5 11.05 11.76 -13.09
C GLU A 5 11.07 10.40 -12.40
N ALA A 6 10.65 10.29 -11.14
CA ALA A 6 10.56 9.01 -10.42
C ALA A 6 9.55 8.05 -11.06
N PHE A 7 8.38 8.56 -11.48
CA PHE A 7 7.40 7.76 -12.22
C PHE A 7 8.00 7.17 -13.50
N SER A 8 8.80 7.95 -14.25
CA SER A 8 9.45 7.48 -15.48
C SER A 8 10.50 6.37 -15.25
N LYS A 9 11.01 6.23 -14.02
CA LYS A 9 12.01 5.21 -13.67
C LYS A 9 11.42 3.85 -13.35
N VAL A 10 10.14 3.80 -13.01
CA VAL A 10 9.46 2.56 -12.60
C VAL A 10 8.66 2.01 -13.78
N ASN A 11 8.98 0.79 -14.21
CA ASN A 11 8.24 0.14 -15.30
C ASN A 11 6.83 -0.23 -14.85
N ARG A 12 5.86 0.62 -15.17
CA ARG A 12 4.44 0.46 -14.85
C ARG A 12 3.86 -0.86 -15.35
N GLY A 13 4.31 -1.38 -16.50
CA GLY A 13 3.80 -2.62 -17.09
C GLY A 13 4.03 -3.88 -16.23
N ARG A 14 4.90 -3.81 -15.20
CA ARG A 14 5.08 -4.90 -14.23
C ARG A 14 4.01 -4.97 -13.16
N PHE A 15 3.33 -3.86 -12.93
CA PHE A 15 2.39 -3.69 -11.82
C PHE A 15 0.94 -3.87 -12.25
N PHE A 16 0.66 -3.79 -13.56
CA PHE A 16 -0.68 -3.88 -14.12
C PHE A 16 -0.69 -4.91 -15.25
N GLU A 17 -1.57 -5.91 -15.16
CA GLU A 17 -1.73 -6.90 -16.22
C GLU A 17 -2.43 -6.29 -17.44
N LYS A 18 -2.06 -6.73 -18.64
CA LYS A 18 -2.63 -6.24 -19.91
C LYS A 18 -4.15 -6.43 -20.03
N LYS A 19 -4.77 -7.29 -19.21
CA LYS A 19 -6.24 -7.50 -19.19
C LYS A 19 -6.99 -6.48 -18.33
N HIS A 20 -6.31 -5.78 -17.42
CA HIS A 20 -6.90 -4.80 -16.50
C HIS A 20 -6.64 -3.34 -16.91
N THR A 21 -6.26 -3.09 -18.17
CA THR A 21 -6.06 -1.74 -18.74
C THR A 21 -7.34 -0.91 -18.86
N ASN A 22 -8.49 -1.45 -18.45
CA ASN A 22 -9.75 -0.73 -18.38
C ASN A 22 -9.93 0.12 -17.10
N LEU A 23 -8.96 0.14 -16.18
CA LEU A 23 -8.88 1.21 -15.17
C LEU A 23 -8.25 2.47 -15.81
N VAL A 24 -9.07 3.09 -16.66
CA VAL A 24 -8.97 4.41 -17.29
C VAL A 24 -7.56 4.80 -17.76
N ALA A 25 -7.38 4.63 -19.07
CA ALA A 25 -6.41 5.29 -19.95
C ALA A 25 -5.75 6.54 -19.37
N ASP A 26 -4.42 6.59 -19.38
CA ASP A 26 -3.73 7.67 -20.09
C ASP A 26 -2.24 7.31 -20.29
N GLU A 27 -1.89 6.75 -21.45
CA GLU A 27 -0.50 6.75 -21.93
C GLU A 27 -0.05 8.17 -22.34
N GLY A 28 -0.97 9.14 -22.43
CA GLY A 28 -0.71 10.53 -22.83
C GLY A 28 -0.43 11.51 -21.68
N ALA A 29 -0.85 11.23 -20.44
CA ALA A 29 -0.65 12.16 -19.32
C ALA A 29 0.82 12.34 -18.87
N PHE A 30 1.68 11.37 -19.18
CA PHE A 30 3.08 11.35 -18.73
C PHE A 30 4.09 11.75 -19.83
N ALA A 31 3.63 12.00 -21.07
CA ALA A 31 4.52 12.24 -22.22
C ALA A 31 4.88 13.72 -22.45
N ALA A 32 4.30 14.67 -21.71
CA ALA A 32 4.55 16.10 -21.90
C ALA A 32 5.50 16.65 -20.82
N GLU A 33 6.66 17.18 -21.23
CA GLU A 33 7.39 18.15 -20.40
C GLU A 33 6.52 19.41 -20.25
N GLY A 34 5.76 19.48 -19.16
CA GLY A 34 4.85 20.58 -18.85
C GLY A 34 4.04 20.30 -17.57
N PRO A 35 3.34 21.30 -16.99
CA PRO A 35 2.37 21.04 -15.93
C PRO A 35 1.34 20.03 -16.43
N ALA A 36 0.92 19.10 -15.56
CA ALA A 36 -0.03 18.05 -15.89
C ALA A 36 -1.21 18.64 -16.70
N PRO A 37 -1.56 18.07 -17.87
CA PRO A 37 -2.70 18.59 -18.62
C PRO A 37 -3.92 18.52 -17.71
N ALA A 38 -4.62 19.65 -17.58
CA ALA A 38 -5.94 19.66 -16.97
C ALA A 38 -6.80 18.72 -17.82
N ALA A 39 -6.99 17.49 -17.36
CA ALA A 39 -7.84 16.54 -18.04
C ALA A 39 -9.23 17.19 -18.19
N PRO A 40 -9.87 17.11 -19.36
CA PRO A 40 -11.24 17.57 -19.52
C PRO A 40 -12.11 16.76 -18.55
N ASN A 41 -12.57 17.43 -17.50
CA ASN A 41 -13.48 16.86 -16.51
C ASN A 41 -14.88 16.88 -17.12
N ASP A 42 -15.22 15.86 -17.90
CA ASP A 42 -16.55 15.65 -18.49
C ASP A 42 -17.62 15.31 -17.43
N GLY A 43 -17.39 15.66 -16.16
CA GLY A 43 -18.24 15.25 -15.03
C GLY A 43 -18.15 13.76 -14.67
N LYS A 44 -17.19 13.01 -15.23
CA LYS A 44 -17.01 11.58 -14.95
C LYS A 44 -16.18 11.35 -13.68
N VAL A 45 -16.73 10.51 -12.81
CA VAL A 45 -16.09 9.96 -11.61
C VAL A 45 -14.96 9.00 -11.99
N LEU A 46 -13.75 9.20 -11.46
CA LEU A 46 -12.63 8.25 -11.59
C LEU A 46 -12.49 7.39 -10.30
N PRO A 47 -11.81 6.24 -10.34
CA PRO A 47 -11.50 5.46 -9.13
C PRO A 47 -10.39 6.10 -8.28
N LEU A 48 -10.36 5.78 -6.98
CA LEU A 48 -9.33 6.24 -6.03
C LEU A 48 -7.91 5.75 -6.37
N ASP A 49 -7.82 4.63 -7.08
CA ASP A 49 -6.55 4.06 -7.55
C ASP A 49 -6.23 4.45 -9.00
N CYS A 50 -6.87 5.51 -9.53
CA CYS A 50 -6.55 6.00 -10.86
C CYS A 50 -5.21 6.76 -10.86
N ALA A 51 -4.54 6.78 -12.02
CA ALA A 51 -3.24 7.43 -12.16
C ALA A 51 -3.26 8.93 -11.79
N VAL A 52 -4.40 9.60 -11.97
CA VAL A 52 -4.57 11.02 -11.60
C VAL A 52 -4.51 11.20 -10.08
N ASP A 53 -5.22 10.38 -9.30
CA ASP A 53 -5.20 10.45 -7.84
C ASP A 53 -3.79 10.16 -7.28
N HIS A 54 -3.13 9.13 -7.83
CA HIS A 54 -1.75 8.79 -7.48
C HIS A 54 -0.80 9.98 -7.60
N VAL A 55 -0.89 10.75 -8.68
CA VAL A 55 -0.07 11.95 -8.89
C VAL A 55 -0.50 13.05 -7.92
N GLN A 56 -1.80 13.33 -7.81
CA GLN A 56 -2.33 14.40 -6.96
C GLN A 56 -1.92 14.24 -5.49
N GLN A 57 -2.13 13.06 -4.89
CA GLN A 57 -1.74 12.82 -3.50
C GLN A 57 -0.21 12.85 -3.32
N SER A 58 0.55 12.31 -4.28
CA SER A 58 2.01 12.31 -4.23
C SER A 58 2.62 13.71 -4.33
N GLU A 59 2.04 14.60 -5.15
CA GLU A 59 2.45 16.00 -5.24
C GLU A 59 2.25 16.73 -3.90
N LEU A 60 1.16 16.45 -3.19
CA LEU A 60 0.91 17.02 -1.85
C LEU A 60 1.91 16.53 -0.79
N LEU A 61 2.51 15.36 -1.01
CA LEU A 61 3.54 14.75 -0.15
C LEU A 61 4.98 15.06 -0.62
N LEU A 62 5.16 15.68 -1.79
CA LEU A 62 6.48 15.87 -2.41
C LEU A 62 7.56 16.46 -1.48
N PRO A 63 7.28 17.43 -0.59
CA PRO A 63 8.28 17.95 0.34
C PRO A 63 8.84 16.93 1.35
N TRP A 64 8.15 15.80 1.54
CA TRP A 64 8.52 14.68 2.41
C TRP A 64 8.91 13.41 1.64
N LEU A 65 8.73 13.37 0.32
CA LEU A 65 9.25 12.31 -0.56
C LEU A 65 10.70 12.62 -0.95
N LYS A 66 11.60 12.60 0.04
CA LYS A 66 13.01 13.00 -0.13
C LYS A 66 13.97 11.96 0.47
N PRO A 67 15.25 11.97 0.06
CA PRO A 67 16.24 10.99 0.52
C PRO A 67 16.29 10.86 2.06
N GLY A 68 16.25 9.63 2.55
CA GLY A 68 16.33 9.32 3.98
C GLY A 68 14.99 9.32 4.74
N ASN A 69 13.91 9.82 4.14
CA ASN A 69 12.59 9.81 4.78
C ASN A 69 11.97 8.40 4.83
N VAL A 70 11.07 8.22 5.79
CA VAL A 70 10.28 7.01 6.04
C VAL A 70 8.84 7.28 5.58
N VAL A 71 8.37 6.54 4.57
CA VAL A 71 7.08 6.78 3.91
C VAL A 71 6.17 5.56 4.06
N LEU A 72 4.89 5.81 4.34
CA LEU A 72 3.83 4.80 4.33
C LEU A 72 2.90 5.02 3.12
N ASP A 73 2.67 3.98 2.35
CA ASP A 73 1.63 3.89 1.31
C ASP A 73 0.54 2.93 1.80
N CYS A 74 -0.54 3.48 2.37
CA CYS A 74 -1.65 2.73 2.93
C CYS A 74 -2.74 2.54 1.88
N GLY A 75 -3.06 1.29 1.51
CA GLY A 75 -3.79 0.99 0.27
C GLY A 75 -2.84 0.97 -0.93
N CYS A 76 -1.70 0.30 -0.81
CA CYS A 76 -0.65 0.28 -1.83
C CYS A 76 -1.01 -0.53 -3.10
N GLY A 77 -2.08 -1.33 -3.06
CA GLY A 77 -2.60 -2.07 -4.20
C GLY A 77 -1.54 -2.96 -4.86
N SER A 78 -1.20 -2.64 -6.10
CA SER A 78 -0.18 -3.38 -6.86
C SER A 78 1.25 -3.20 -6.34
N GLY A 79 1.48 -2.22 -5.47
CA GLY A 79 2.81 -1.82 -4.99
C GLY A 79 3.55 -0.84 -5.91
N TYR A 80 2.90 -0.34 -6.96
CA TYR A 80 3.52 0.58 -7.92
C TYR A 80 4.01 1.87 -7.25
N LEU A 81 3.17 2.53 -6.46
CA LEU A 81 3.55 3.76 -5.76
C LEU A 81 4.62 3.51 -4.69
N ALA A 82 4.56 2.38 -3.97
CA ALA A 82 5.63 1.98 -3.08
C ALA A 82 7.00 1.91 -3.79
N ALA A 83 7.04 1.35 -5.01
CA ALA A 83 8.27 1.33 -5.83
C ALA A 83 8.70 2.72 -6.30
N VAL A 84 7.76 3.60 -6.68
CA VAL A 84 8.05 5.00 -7.03
C VAL A 84 8.63 5.76 -5.83
N TYR A 85 8.02 5.62 -4.66
CA TYR A 85 8.51 6.23 -3.43
C TYR A 85 9.88 5.71 -3.03
N ALA A 86 10.19 4.43 -3.32
CA ALA A 86 11.51 3.87 -3.10
C ALA A 86 12.60 4.68 -3.83
N VAL A 87 12.35 5.05 -5.08
CA VAL A 87 13.25 5.90 -5.87
C VAL A 87 13.36 7.30 -5.25
N MET A 88 12.24 7.87 -4.79
CA MET A 88 12.21 9.23 -4.22
C MET A 88 12.99 9.35 -2.90
N VAL A 89 12.91 8.33 -2.05
CA VAL A 89 13.56 8.33 -0.72
C VAL A 89 14.96 7.71 -0.72
N ALA A 90 15.40 7.17 -1.87
CA ALA A 90 16.76 6.69 -2.03
C ALA A 90 17.78 7.83 -1.96
N GLY A 91 18.95 7.53 -1.40
CA GLY A 91 20.06 8.46 -1.31
C GLY A 91 20.90 8.27 -0.04
N LYS A 92 22.08 8.86 -0.05
CA LYS A 92 23.13 8.72 0.98
C LYS A 92 22.79 9.51 2.27
N ALA A 93 21.62 9.30 2.84
CA ALA A 93 21.33 9.67 4.22
C ALA A 93 21.90 8.60 5.16
N GLU A 94 22.39 8.99 6.34
CA GLU A 94 23.02 8.06 7.30
C GLU A 94 22.13 6.87 7.67
N THR A 95 20.81 7.08 7.71
CA THR A 95 19.82 6.07 8.10
C THR A 95 19.24 5.28 6.92
N GLY A 96 19.40 5.79 5.68
CA GLY A 96 18.74 5.26 4.50
C GLY A 96 17.22 5.48 4.46
N GLY A 97 16.67 5.72 3.27
CA GLY A 97 15.22 5.84 3.08
C GLY A 97 14.47 4.55 3.41
N LYS A 98 13.16 4.67 3.68
CA LYS A 98 12.29 3.51 3.96
C LYS A 98 10.91 3.72 3.37
N VAL A 99 10.34 2.66 2.80
CA VAL A 99 8.97 2.64 2.30
C VAL A 99 8.24 1.44 2.89
N VAL A 100 7.06 1.66 3.45
CA VAL A 100 6.15 0.61 3.91
C VAL A 100 4.89 0.72 3.07
N GLY A 101 4.55 -0.32 2.32
CA GLY A 101 3.28 -0.46 1.62
C GLY A 101 2.37 -1.42 2.38
N VAL A 102 1.11 -1.05 2.60
CA VAL A 102 0.12 -1.96 3.18
C VAL A 102 -1.16 -1.99 2.36
N ASP A 103 -1.85 -3.13 2.32
CA ASP A 103 -3.18 -3.23 1.68
C ASP A 103 -4.06 -4.22 2.44
N ARG A 104 -5.36 -3.91 2.54
CA ARG A 104 -6.35 -4.78 3.19
C ARG A 104 -6.71 -6.00 2.38
N ARG A 105 -6.53 -5.94 1.06
CA ARG A 105 -6.69 -7.08 0.17
C ARG A 105 -5.40 -7.88 0.21
N GLY A 106 -5.37 -8.88 1.08
CA GLY A 106 -4.21 -9.74 1.24
C GLY A 106 -3.72 -10.39 -0.06
N SER A 107 -4.58 -10.64 -1.05
CA SER A 107 -4.17 -11.15 -2.36
C SER A 107 -3.42 -10.10 -3.22
N LEU A 108 -3.75 -8.82 -3.09
CA LEU A 108 -3.01 -7.75 -3.74
C LEU A 108 -1.65 -7.53 -3.08
N ALA A 109 -1.59 -7.52 -1.75
CA ALA A 109 -0.32 -7.43 -1.02
C ALA A 109 0.63 -8.57 -1.41
N ASP A 110 0.13 -9.82 -1.46
CA ASP A 110 0.91 -10.99 -1.89
C ASP A 110 1.45 -10.84 -3.31
N THR A 111 0.66 -10.26 -4.21
CA THR A 111 1.06 -10.04 -5.60
C THR A 111 2.03 -8.86 -5.73
N ALA A 112 1.90 -7.84 -4.88
CA ALA A 112 2.76 -6.66 -4.86
C ALA A 112 4.16 -6.96 -4.35
N ILE A 113 4.30 -7.82 -3.33
CA ILE A 113 5.59 -8.18 -2.71
C ILE A 113 6.66 -8.60 -3.76
N PRO A 114 6.43 -9.62 -4.63
CA PRO A 114 7.43 -10.02 -5.61
C PRO A 114 7.65 -8.95 -6.68
N ARG A 115 6.60 -8.24 -7.13
CA ARG A 115 6.71 -7.18 -8.15
C ARG A 115 7.58 -6.01 -7.69
N VAL A 116 7.37 -5.56 -6.45
CA VAL A 116 8.18 -4.51 -5.81
C VAL A 116 9.60 -5.02 -5.63
N GLY A 117 9.79 -6.23 -5.11
CA GLY A 117 11.11 -6.81 -4.88
C GLY A 117 11.96 -6.93 -6.15
N GLU A 118 11.39 -7.41 -7.25
CA GLU A 118 12.07 -7.48 -8.55
C GLU A 118 12.38 -6.11 -9.12
N THR A 119 11.41 -5.19 -9.08
CA THR A 119 11.57 -3.83 -9.57
C THR A 119 12.68 -3.09 -8.79
N CYS A 120 12.72 -3.20 -7.46
CA CYS A 120 13.75 -2.56 -6.66
C CYS A 120 15.14 -3.15 -6.90
N LYS A 121 15.28 -4.45 -7.23
CA LYS A 121 16.58 -5.02 -7.64
C LYS A 121 17.08 -4.42 -8.95
N GLU A 122 16.19 -4.17 -9.91
CA GLU A 122 16.56 -3.52 -11.17
C GLU A 122 16.91 -2.05 -10.97
N LEU A 123 16.12 -1.34 -10.17
CA LEU A 123 16.41 0.04 -9.79
C LEU A 123 17.76 0.13 -9.05
N LEU A 124 18.13 -0.87 -8.25
CA LEU A 124 19.44 -0.94 -7.60
C LEU A 124 20.55 -1.10 -8.64
N GLY A 125 20.38 -2.01 -9.61
CA GLY A 125 21.32 -2.18 -10.73
C GLY A 125 21.48 -0.93 -11.60
N ALA A 126 20.42 -0.11 -11.70
CA ALA A 126 20.44 1.19 -12.38
C ALA A 126 20.98 2.35 -11.52
N GLY A 127 21.32 2.10 -10.25
CA GLY A 127 21.80 3.14 -9.31
C GLY A 127 20.72 4.14 -8.88
N LEU A 128 19.44 3.79 -9.04
CA LEU A 128 18.28 4.64 -8.72
C LEU A 128 17.73 4.40 -7.32
N VAL A 129 17.93 3.20 -6.77
CA VAL A 129 17.79 2.93 -5.33
C VAL A 129 19.11 2.42 -4.78
N ASP A 130 19.30 2.53 -3.47
CA ASP A 130 20.46 2.01 -2.78
C ASP A 130 20.10 0.76 -1.94
N ASP A 131 21.14 0.06 -1.46
CA ASP A 131 20.98 -1.14 -0.63
C ASP A 131 20.18 -0.87 0.65
N SER A 132 20.17 0.37 1.15
CA SER A 132 19.41 0.70 2.35
C SER A 132 17.92 0.67 2.05
N VAL A 133 17.48 1.30 0.95
CA VAL A 133 16.08 1.28 0.52
C VAL A 133 15.65 -0.12 0.13
N LEU A 134 16.47 -0.88 -0.60
CA LEU A 134 16.12 -2.26 -0.98
C LEU A 134 15.84 -3.16 0.24
N LYS A 135 16.60 -2.99 1.32
CA LYS A 135 16.41 -3.75 2.57
C LYS A 135 15.25 -3.22 3.42
N ARG A 136 14.77 -2.01 3.14
CA ARG A 136 13.82 -1.27 3.97
C ARG A 136 12.48 -1.05 3.28
N ILE A 137 12.33 -1.40 2.01
CA ILE A 137 11.02 -1.48 1.37
C ILE A 137 10.30 -2.75 1.81
N ILE A 138 9.11 -2.58 2.39
CA ILE A 138 8.30 -3.67 2.93
C ILE A 138 6.90 -3.51 2.36
N VAL A 139 6.32 -4.58 1.83
CA VAL A 139 4.89 -4.66 1.51
C VAL A 139 4.27 -5.76 2.35
N MET A 140 3.13 -5.49 2.99
CA MET A 140 2.46 -6.45 3.85
C MET A 140 0.94 -6.28 3.85
N PRO A 141 0.16 -7.34 4.15
CA PRO A 141 -1.27 -7.20 4.37
C PRO A 141 -1.58 -6.35 5.61
N LEU A 142 -2.77 -5.73 5.61
CA LEU A 142 -3.38 -5.03 6.74
C LEU A 142 -4.75 -5.65 7.02
N ASP A 143 -4.87 -6.52 8.01
CA ASP A 143 -6.10 -7.26 8.28
C ASP A 143 -7.14 -6.41 9.05
N GLY A 144 -6.72 -5.26 9.60
CA GLY A 144 -7.63 -4.24 10.13
C GLY A 144 -6.96 -3.27 11.11
N VAL A 145 -7.78 -2.56 11.88
CA VAL A 145 -7.32 -1.59 12.89
C VAL A 145 -6.45 -2.24 13.97
N GLY A 146 -6.65 -3.54 14.27
CA GLY A 146 -5.85 -4.29 15.23
C GLY A 146 -4.38 -4.48 14.87
N ASP A 147 -4.02 -4.29 13.59
CA ASP A 147 -2.63 -4.32 13.12
C ASP A 147 -1.93 -2.96 13.24
N LEU A 148 -2.63 -1.94 13.73
CA LEU A 148 -2.08 -0.62 14.01
C LEU A 148 -1.61 -0.55 15.48
N PRO A 149 -0.43 0.03 15.76
CA PRO A 149 0.46 0.70 14.82
C PRO A 149 1.27 -0.27 13.94
N LEU A 150 1.52 0.16 12.70
CA LEU A 150 2.32 -0.59 11.74
C LEU A 150 3.80 -0.59 12.13
N PRO A 151 4.50 -1.72 11.91
CA PRO A 151 5.93 -1.75 12.11
C PRO A 151 6.64 -0.87 11.08
N GLY A 152 7.68 -0.18 11.52
CA GLY A 152 8.57 0.57 10.64
C GLY A 152 8.33 2.07 10.56
N GLY A 153 7.33 2.58 11.28
CA GLY A 153 7.22 4.00 11.63
C GLY A 153 8.15 4.41 12.79
N PRO A 154 8.02 5.65 13.30
CA PRO A 154 7.08 6.66 12.84
C PRO A 154 7.47 7.20 11.45
N PHE A 155 6.51 7.72 10.69
CA PHE A 155 6.61 8.09 9.29
C PHE A 155 6.74 9.60 9.08
N ASP A 156 7.57 10.02 8.12
CA ASP A 156 7.67 11.41 7.69
C ASP A 156 6.51 11.78 6.73
N ALA A 157 6.03 10.81 5.94
CA ALA A 157 4.87 10.95 5.06
C ALA A 157 3.97 9.72 5.06
N ILE A 158 2.67 9.93 5.02
CA ILE A 158 1.65 8.88 4.90
C ILE A 158 0.70 9.22 3.75
N ARG A 159 0.64 8.36 2.74
CA ARG A 159 -0.39 8.38 1.70
C ARG A 159 -1.48 7.38 2.05
N VAL A 160 -2.74 7.76 1.95
CA VAL A 160 -3.89 6.87 2.13
C VAL A 160 -4.69 6.80 0.84
N GLY A 161 -4.64 5.62 0.20
CA GLY A 161 -5.34 5.27 -1.03
C GLY A 161 -6.76 4.74 -0.82
N PHE A 162 -7.34 4.93 0.36
CA PHE A 162 -8.75 4.68 0.65
C PHE A 162 -9.38 5.87 1.36
N GLY A 163 -10.71 5.99 1.29
CA GLY A 163 -11.46 7.07 1.91
C GLY A 163 -11.87 6.74 3.34
N PHE A 164 -11.88 7.76 4.21
CA PHE A 164 -12.49 7.71 5.53
C PHE A 164 -13.89 8.31 5.52
N PRO A 165 -14.79 7.88 6.42
CA PRO A 165 -16.05 8.58 6.65
C PRO A 165 -15.78 10.03 7.06
N GLN A 166 -16.66 10.94 6.65
CA GLN A 166 -16.65 12.32 7.13
C GLN A 166 -17.64 12.40 8.27
N ASP A 167 -17.14 12.43 9.50
CA ASP A 167 -17.97 12.80 10.65
C ASP A 167 -18.38 14.26 10.46
N GLN A 168 -19.68 14.50 10.40
CA GLN A 168 -20.23 15.85 10.21
C GLN A 168 -20.14 16.69 11.50
N ASP A 169 -19.80 16.06 12.63
CA ASP A 169 -19.78 16.69 13.96
C ASP A 169 -18.45 16.49 14.73
N ALA A 170 -17.45 15.81 14.16
CA ALA A 170 -16.14 15.68 14.80
C ALA A 170 -15.23 16.81 14.31
N GLU A 171 -15.16 17.91 15.08
CA GLU A 171 -14.23 19.03 14.81
C GLU A 171 -12.76 18.62 14.90
N GLU A 172 -12.48 17.42 15.42
CA GLU A 172 -11.18 16.81 15.56
C GLU A 172 -11.34 15.35 15.10
N GLY A 173 -10.31 14.73 14.53
CA GLY A 173 -10.36 13.41 13.87
C GLY A 173 -10.70 12.20 14.77
N ASP A 174 -11.76 12.28 15.55
CA ASP A 174 -12.12 11.40 16.67
C ASP A 174 -13.13 10.29 16.32
N GLY A 175 -13.79 10.33 15.16
CA GLY A 175 -14.77 9.30 14.78
C GLY A 175 -14.22 8.15 13.94
N CYS A 176 -12.96 8.19 13.51
CA CYS A 176 -12.34 7.11 12.75
C CYS A 176 -11.04 6.62 13.40
N GLU A 177 -11.14 5.53 14.17
CA GLU A 177 -10.00 4.95 14.92
C GLU A 177 -8.79 4.69 14.01
N GLU A 178 -9.00 4.20 12.78
CA GLU A 178 -7.90 3.96 11.84
C GLU A 178 -7.14 5.25 11.49
N LEU A 179 -7.84 6.35 11.19
CA LEU A 179 -7.21 7.62 10.88
C LEU A 179 -6.41 8.12 12.09
N SER A 180 -6.97 8.04 13.30
CA SER A 180 -6.28 8.41 14.53
C SER A 180 -5.00 7.60 14.73
N ARG A 181 -5.05 6.28 14.53
CA ARG A 181 -3.88 5.37 14.63
C ARG A 181 -2.82 5.62 13.55
N LEU A 182 -3.21 6.07 12.37
CA LEU A 182 -2.28 6.49 11.33
C LEU A 182 -1.64 7.85 11.67
N LEU A 183 -2.43 8.79 12.18
CA LEU A 183 -1.94 10.08 12.67
C LEU A 183 -0.97 9.88 13.85
N ASP A 184 -1.21 8.96 14.77
CA ASP A 184 -0.28 8.62 15.86
C ASP A 184 1.10 8.19 15.35
N GLN A 185 1.15 7.51 14.22
CA GLN A 185 2.38 7.05 13.59
C GLN A 185 3.05 8.12 12.71
N LEU A 186 2.41 9.27 12.51
CA LEU A 186 3.01 10.40 11.82
C LEU A 186 4.01 11.10 12.74
N ARG A 187 5.22 11.36 12.25
CA ARG A 187 6.25 12.10 13.00
C ARG A 187 5.83 13.55 13.22
N PRO A 188 6.29 14.21 14.31
CA PRO A 188 6.28 15.66 14.38
C PRO A 188 6.99 16.27 13.17
N GLY A 189 6.34 17.20 12.50
CA GLY A 189 6.76 17.77 11.21
C GLY A 189 6.38 16.93 9.98
N GLY A 190 5.69 15.81 10.14
CA GLY A 190 5.24 14.94 9.05
C GLY A 190 3.89 15.33 8.46
N ARG A 191 3.59 14.78 7.27
CA ARG A 191 2.32 14.97 6.57
C ARG A 191 1.60 13.66 6.25
N LEU A 192 0.29 13.62 6.47
CA LEU A 192 -0.62 12.58 5.98
C LEU A 192 -1.58 13.18 4.94
N VAL A 193 -1.84 12.44 3.85
CA VAL A 193 -2.82 12.80 2.82
C VAL A 193 -3.83 11.68 2.67
N ALA A 194 -5.11 11.99 2.85
CA ALA A 194 -6.21 11.03 2.78
C ALA A 194 -7.50 11.67 2.24
N HIS A 195 -8.42 10.85 1.76
CA HIS A 195 -9.75 11.31 1.34
C HIS A 195 -10.75 11.22 2.48
N MET A 196 -11.59 12.25 2.62
CA MET A 196 -12.57 12.35 3.70
C MET A 196 -13.98 12.57 3.14
N GLY A 197 -14.87 11.63 3.43
CA GLY A 197 -16.29 11.72 3.11
C GLY A 197 -16.68 11.29 1.69
N PRO A 198 -17.98 11.00 1.46
CA PRO A 198 -18.49 10.48 0.20
C PRO A 198 -18.53 11.52 -0.95
N LYS A 199 -18.33 12.81 -0.63
CA LYS A 199 -18.33 13.93 -1.58
C LYS A 199 -17.03 14.73 -1.49
N ALA A 200 -15.92 14.05 -1.21
CA ALA A 200 -14.61 14.70 -1.17
C ALA A 200 -14.34 15.42 -2.50
N THR A 201 -14.20 16.74 -2.46
CA THR A 201 -13.87 17.57 -3.63
C THR A 201 -12.35 17.71 -3.81
N GLY A 202 -11.56 17.03 -2.98
CA GLY A 202 -10.12 17.18 -2.83
C GLY A 202 -9.60 16.19 -1.79
N PRO A 203 -8.36 15.66 -1.92
CA PRO A 203 -7.70 15.02 -0.79
C PRO A 203 -7.53 16.03 0.36
N THR A 204 -7.60 15.53 1.58
CA THR A 204 -7.38 16.29 2.81
C THR A 204 -5.94 16.09 3.26
N ILE A 205 -5.31 17.19 3.65
CA ILE A 205 -3.94 17.24 4.17
C ILE A 205 -4.02 17.33 5.70
N PHE A 206 -3.24 16.50 6.37
CA PHE A 206 -3.04 16.52 7.81
C PHE A 206 -1.56 16.75 8.09
N ASP A 207 -1.22 17.89 8.68
CA ASP A 207 0.15 18.21 9.08
C ASP A 207 0.28 18.11 10.60
N LYS A 208 1.29 17.36 11.07
CA LYS A 208 1.61 17.28 12.49
C LYS A 208 2.70 18.29 12.81
N ALA A 209 2.41 19.23 13.68
CA ALA A 209 3.38 20.22 14.17
C ALA A 209 4.40 19.58 15.14
N ALA A 210 5.45 20.33 15.47
CA ALA A 210 6.53 19.85 16.33
C ALA A 210 6.06 19.51 17.76
N ASP A 211 5.00 20.17 18.23
CA ASP A 211 4.36 19.94 19.53
C ASP A 211 3.37 18.76 19.52
N GLY A 212 3.18 18.11 18.36
CA GLY A 212 2.24 17.00 18.17
C GLY A 212 0.84 17.42 17.72
N THR A 213 0.54 18.73 17.67
CA THR A 213 -0.76 19.23 17.21
C THR A 213 -0.97 18.89 15.74
N VAL A 214 -2.14 18.36 15.39
CA VAL A 214 -2.49 18.04 14.00
C VAL A 214 -3.40 19.13 13.43
N THR A 215 -3.02 19.70 12.29
CA THR A 215 -3.86 20.62 11.52
C THR A 215 -4.41 19.92 10.29
N ARG A 216 -5.64 20.26 9.90
CA ARG A 216 -6.36 19.68 8.77
C ARG A 216 -6.70 20.76 7.76
N VAL A 217 -6.31 20.58 6.49
CA VAL A 217 -6.63 21.48 5.40
C VAL A 217 -7.21 20.69 4.24
N LYS A 218 -8.39 21.09 3.75
CA LYS A 218 -8.94 20.53 2.51
C LYS A 218 -8.19 21.14 1.33
N SER A 219 -7.59 20.30 0.48
CA SER A 219 -6.91 20.78 -0.72
C SER A 219 -7.94 21.40 -1.69
N SER A 220 -7.58 22.53 -2.30
CA SER A 220 -8.35 23.17 -3.38
C SER A 220 -8.18 22.46 -4.73
N VAL A 221 -7.30 21.46 -4.79
CA VAL A 221 -7.14 20.59 -5.96
C VAL A 221 -8.42 19.77 -6.12
N ALA A 222 -9.11 19.94 -7.23
CA ALA A 222 -10.35 19.22 -7.53
C ALA A 222 -10.12 17.69 -7.53
N SER A 223 -10.92 16.98 -6.73
CA SER A 223 -10.89 15.52 -6.65
C SER A 223 -12.03 14.86 -7.41
N VAL A 224 -11.65 13.67 -7.84
CA VAL A 224 -12.38 12.48 -8.22
C VAL A 224 -13.32 12.00 -7.09
N HIS A 225 -14.48 11.44 -7.43
CA HIS A 225 -15.43 10.86 -6.46
C HIS A 225 -14.88 9.58 -5.83
N VAL A 226 -15.10 9.48 -4.51
CA VAL A 226 -14.53 8.45 -3.64
C VAL A 226 -15.66 7.53 -3.20
N PRO A 227 -15.73 6.28 -3.69
CA PRO A 227 -16.61 5.30 -3.07
C PRO A 227 -16.09 5.04 -1.66
N ALA A 228 -16.96 5.15 -0.66
CA ALA A 228 -16.66 4.67 0.69
C ALA A 228 -16.33 3.16 0.62
N PRO A 229 -15.65 2.57 1.62
CA PRO A 229 -15.44 1.12 1.70
C PRO A 229 -16.74 0.28 1.78
N PHE A 230 -17.91 0.90 1.56
CA PHE A 230 -19.24 0.32 1.67
C PHE A 230 -20.07 0.45 0.40
N GLU A 231 -19.48 0.28 -0.78
CA GLU A 231 -20.28 0.00 -1.98
C GLU A 231 -19.81 -1.29 -2.66
N ARG A 232 -20.71 -2.28 -2.59
CA ARG A 232 -20.65 -3.57 -3.27
C ARG A 232 -20.31 -3.32 -4.75
N ARG A 233 -19.26 -3.97 -5.28
CA ARG A 233 -18.86 -3.90 -6.70
C ARG A 233 -20.11 -3.87 -7.59
N VAL A 234 -20.30 -2.79 -8.34
CA VAL A 234 -21.27 -2.79 -9.45
C VAL A 234 -20.65 -3.66 -10.54
N ALA A 235 -21.35 -4.75 -10.88
CA ALA A 235 -20.92 -5.67 -11.93
C ALA A 235 -20.75 -4.92 -13.25
N VAL A 236 -19.61 -5.11 -13.91
CA VAL A 236 -19.39 -4.66 -15.29
C VAL A 236 -20.09 -5.68 -16.18
N GLU A 237 -21.04 -5.23 -17.01
CA GLU A 237 -21.78 -6.11 -17.92
C GLU A 237 -20.84 -6.76 -18.94
N GLY A 238 -20.70 -8.09 -18.87
CA GLY A 238 -19.96 -8.89 -19.86
C GLY A 238 -19.20 -10.11 -19.34
N GLU A 239 -19.09 -10.29 -18.02
CA GLU A 239 -18.36 -11.43 -17.41
C GLU A 239 -19.34 -12.51 -16.90
N ASP A 240 -18.99 -13.78 -17.09
CA ASP A 240 -19.84 -14.94 -16.80
C ASP A 240 -19.92 -15.15 -15.26
N PRO A 241 -21.07 -14.84 -14.62
CA PRO A 241 -21.18 -14.71 -13.17
C PRO A 241 -20.94 -16.02 -12.41
N GLU A 242 -21.08 -17.16 -13.08
CA GLU A 242 -20.90 -18.48 -12.48
C GLU A 242 -19.40 -18.86 -12.37
N SER A 243 -18.58 -18.40 -13.32
CA SER A 243 -17.13 -18.63 -13.28
C SER A 243 -16.41 -17.74 -12.26
N ASP A 244 -16.90 -16.50 -12.08
CA ASP A 244 -16.36 -15.55 -11.10
C ASP A 244 -16.74 -15.91 -9.67
N ALA A 245 -17.96 -16.40 -9.44
CA ALA A 245 -18.37 -16.87 -8.12
C ALA A 245 -17.53 -18.06 -7.66
N GLN A 246 -17.18 -18.96 -8.58
CA GLN A 246 -16.32 -20.11 -8.29
C GLN A 246 -14.86 -19.69 -8.08
N ALA A 247 -14.34 -18.78 -8.90
CA ALA A 247 -13.00 -18.22 -8.74
C ALA A 247 -12.85 -17.46 -7.41
N GLN A 248 -13.85 -16.63 -7.06
CA GLN A 248 -13.90 -15.89 -5.80
C GLN A 248 -14.01 -16.83 -4.61
N ALA A 249 -14.88 -17.85 -4.66
CA ALA A 249 -15.00 -18.83 -3.58
C ALA A 249 -13.70 -19.64 -3.38
N ALA A 250 -12.99 -19.96 -4.47
CA ALA A 250 -11.69 -20.61 -4.39
C ALA A 250 -10.60 -19.69 -3.80
N GLU A 251 -10.63 -18.40 -4.14
CA GLU A 251 -9.73 -17.39 -3.59
C GLU A 251 -10.00 -17.12 -2.10
N ASP A 252 -11.27 -16.98 -1.71
CA ASP A 252 -11.69 -16.81 -0.31
C ASP A 252 -11.27 -18.01 0.55
N LYS A 253 -11.44 -19.22 0.02
CA LYS A 253 -11.00 -20.46 0.68
C LYS A 253 -9.48 -20.52 0.82
N ARG A 254 -8.74 -20.09 -0.20
CA ARG A 254 -7.27 -20.00 -0.18
C ARG A 254 -6.81 -18.96 0.85
N LEU A 255 -7.46 -17.80 0.92
CA LEU A 255 -7.16 -16.73 1.86
C LEU A 255 -7.43 -17.16 3.31
N ALA A 256 -8.57 -17.80 3.57
CA ALA A 256 -8.92 -18.35 4.87
C ALA A 256 -7.90 -19.41 5.33
N ARG A 257 -7.46 -20.30 4.43
CA ARG A 257 -6.43 -21.29 4.75
C ARG A 257 -5.08 -20.64 5.04
N ARG A 258 -4.71 -19.61 4.28
CA ARG A 258 -3.47 -18.86 4.49
C ARG A 258 -3.44 -18.16 5.85
N SER A 259 -4.53 -17.46 6.20
CA SER A 259 -4.69 -16.82 7.52
C SER A 259 -4.59 -17.84 8.66
N ALA A 260 -5.29 -18.98 8.54
CA ALA A 260 -5.19 -20.07 9.52
C ALA A 260 -3.75 -20.59 9.67
N LEU A 261 -3.01 -20.77 8.57
CA LEU A 261 -1.61 -21.21 8.61
C LEU A 261 -0.69 -20.17 9.29
N GLN A 262 -0.95 -18.88 9.13
CA GLN A 262 -0.20 -17.83 9.83
C GLN A 262 -0.46 -17.87 11.33
N ASP A 263 -1.71 -18.06 11.74
CA ASP A 263 -2.07 -18.18 13.16
C ASP A 263 -1.48 -19.45 13.78
N GLU A 264 -1.52 -20.58 13.07
CA GLU A 264 -0.90 -21.83 13.50
C GLU A 264 0.63 -21.70 13.64
N LEU A 265 1.29 -21.00 12.71
CA LEU A 265 2.73 -20.71 12.79
C LEU A 265 3.06 -19.75 13.94
N ARG A 266 2.22 -18.76 14.21
CA ARG A 266 2.37 -17.84 15.34
C ARG A 266 2.24 -18.58 16.66
N ALA A 267 1.19 -19.40 16.81
CA ALA A 267 0.97 -20.22 17.99
C ALA A 267 2.13 -21.20 18.24
N TRP A 268 2.69 -21.81 17.18
CA TRP A 268 3.88 -22.63 17.31
C TRP A 268 5.10 -21.84 17.80
N ARG A 269 5.31 -20.61 17.31
CA ARG A 269 6.42 -19.75 17.77
C ARG A 269 6.30 -19.40 19.25
N GLU A 270 5.09 -19.06 19.69
CA GLU A 270 4.82 -18.74 21.10
C GLU A 270 5.07 -19.95 21.99
N GLU A 271 4.65 -21.14 21.57
CA GLU A 271 4.89 -22.40 22.28
C GLU A 271 6.38 -22.78 22.32
N PHE A 272 7.10 -22.56 21.21
CA PHE A 272 8.54 -22.77 21.16
C PHE A 272 9.28 -21.81 22.10
N GLU A 273 8.92 -20.51 22.09
CA GLU A 273 9.51 -19.51 22.97
C GLU A 273 9.25 -19.84 24.44
N ARG A 274 8.04 -20.30 24.76
CA ARG A 274 7.64 -20.72 26.12
C ARG A 274 8.42 -21.94 26.59
N SER A 275 8.71 -22.91 25.71
CA SER A 275 9.39 -24.16 26.07
C SER A 275 10.92 -24.06 26.05
N GLN A 276 11.49 -23.27 25.13
CA GLN A 276 12.94 -23.19 24.90
C GLN A 276 13.56 -21.90 25.46
N GLY A 277 12.74 -20.95 25.94
CA GLY A 277 13.21 -19.68 26.50
C GLY A 277 13.92 -18.77 25.49
N ARG A 278 13.80 -19.05 24.19
CA ARG A 278 14.40 -18.28 23.09
C ARG A 278 13.51 -18.31 21.86
N ARG A 279 13.68 -17.32 20.98
CA ARG A 279 13.00 -17.29 19.68
C ARG A 279 13.43 -18.46 18.78
N PRO A 280 12.51 -19.07 18.02
CA PRO A 280 12.84 -20.12 17.05
C PRO A 280 13.63 -19.56 15.86
N THR A 281 14.64 -20.30 15.44
CA THR A 281 15.40 -20.05 14.21
C THR A 281 14.81 -20.81 13.04
N ARG A 282 15.30 -20.52 11.82
CA ARG A 282 14.91 -21.28 10.62
C ARG A 282 15.27 -22.76 10.73
N HIS A 283 16.35 -23.10 11.43
CA HIS A 283 16.75 -24.49 11.66
C HIS A 283 15.74 -25.21 12.57
N ASP A 284 15.29 -24.54 13.65
CA ASP A 284 14.28 -25.10 14.57
C ASP A 284 12.95 -25.34 13.87
N MET A 285 12.55 -24.43 12.97
CA MET A 285 11.32 -24.54 12.19
C MET A 285 11.35 -25.70 11.18
N VAL A 286 12.51 -26.00 10.61
CA VAL A 286 12.67 -27.13 9.66
C VAL A 286 12.81 -28.46 10.40
N ALA A 287 13.41 -28.44 11.60
CA ALA A 287 13.55 -29.62 12.45
C ALA A 287 12.23 -30.05 13.11
N ASP A 288 11.31 -29.12 13.34
CA ASP A 288 9.97 -29.39 13.87
C ASP A 288 9.01 -29.81 12.73
N ALA A 289 8.49 -31.03 12.81
CA ALA A 289 7.64 -31.59 11.76
C ALA A 289 6.34 -30.79 11.54
N LYS A 290 5.76 -30.21 12.60
CA LYS A 290 4.54 -29.42 12.52
C LYS A 290 4.82 -28.08 11.87
N ALA A 291 5.85 -27.37 12.34
CA ALA A 291 6.22 -26.07 11.80
C ALA A 291 6.71 -26.15 10.34
N ALA A 292 7.47 -27.19 10.00
CA ALA A 292 7.93 -27.44 8.63
C ALA A 292 6.74 -27.66 7.67
N ALA A 293 5.75 -28.45 8.08
CA ALA A 293 4.55 -28.70 7.26
C ALA A 293 3.73 -27.43 7.04
N LEU A 294 3.47 -26.66 8.11
CA LEU A 294 2.75 -25.39 8.04
C LEU A 294 3.46 -24.38 7.14
N PHE A 295 4.79 -24.26 7.27
CA PHE A 295 5.59 -23.36 6.47
C PHE A 295 5.66 -23.78 5.00
N GLN A 296 5.71 -25.08 4.71
CA GLN A 296 5.66 -25.59 3.33
C GLN A 296 4.30 -25.32 2.67
N GLU A 297 3.20 -25.55 3.39
CA GLU A 297 1.86 -25.25 2.88
C GLU A 297 1.69 -23.75 2.63
N PHE A 298 2.11 -22.92 3.58
CA PHE A 298 2.09 -21.47 3.44
C PHE A 298 2.87 -21.00 2.20
N ASN A 299 4.06 -21.56 1.94
CA ASN A 299 4.85 -21.22 0.76
C ASN A 299 4.21 -21.69 -0.55
N LYS A 300 3.58 -22.88 -0.58
CA LYS A 300 2.86 -23.38 -1.77
C LYS A 300 1.70 -22.47 -2.14
N LEU A 301 0.97 -21.98 -1.13
CA LEU A 301 -0.09 -20.99 -1.33
C LEU A 301 0.44 -19.62 -1.78
N ASN A 302 1.75 -19.36 -1.67
CA ASN A 302 2.40 -18.12 -2.08
C ASN A 302 2.96 -18.17 -3.51
N THR A 303 3.38 -19.35 -4.00
CA THR A 303 4.01 -19.50 -5.33
C THR A 303 3.04 -19.82 -6.48
N GLY A 304 1.74 -20.03 -6.19
CA GLY A 304 0.70 -20.17 -7.22
C GLY A 304 0.79 -21.44 -8.09
N ASP A 305 1.53 -22.47 -7.68
CA ASP A 305 1.65 -23.72 -8.45
C ASP A 305 0.39 -24.60 -8.27
N LEU A 306 -0.55 -24.45 -9.19
CA LEU A 306 -1.82 -25.17 -9.26
C LEU A 306 -1.72 -26.56 -9.92
N SER A 307 -0.51 -27.05 -10.23
CA SER A 307 -0.36 -28.28 -11.03
C SER A 307 -0.61 -29.59 -10.27
N LYS A 308 -0.88 -29.56 -8.96
CA LYS A 308 -1.08 -30.77 -8.13
C LYS A 308 -2.11 -30.61 -7.00
N LEU A 309 -3.29 -30.06 -7.32
CA LEU A 309 -4.51 -30.33 -6.57
C LEU A 309 -5.30 -31.43 -7.27
#